data_AF-A0A954F827-F1
#
_entry.id   AF-A0A954F827-F1
#
_cell.length_a   1.000
_cell.length_b   1.000
_cell.length_c   1.000
_cell.angle_alpha   90.00
_cell.angle_beta   90.00
_cell.angle_gamma   90.00
#
_symmetry.space_group_name_H-M   'P 1'
#
loop_
_entity.id
_entity.type
_entity.pdbx_description
1 polymer ?
#
loop_
_entity_poly.entity_id
_entity_poly.type
_entity_poly.pdbx_seq_one_letter_code
_entity_poly.pdbx_strand_id
1 'polypeptide(L)'
;MKHRNQMPHPVESVKITHEHLQYLLDEHEEILSHIKDLNQWWTELDEHGLPKYGEMGTRMEGLRDLLSKHFSDEEQEGYFKPLMDEEPGFCIMVPDFKERHKEFLNRLDDFSVRLKQSKPPFQSWNEALQEFKSLLGDLRTNEKREIERVQEAYEKSSHTQ
;
A
#
# COMPACT_ATOMS: atom_id res chain seq x y z
N MET A 1 -36.04 20.42 -38.03
CA MET A 1 -35.44 20.07 -36.71
C MET A 1 -35.78 18.62 -36.41
N LYS A 2 -34.79 17.71 -36.42
CA LYS A 2 -34.92 16.37 -35.83
C LYS A 2 -33.60 16.07 -35.12
N HIS A 3 -33.70 15.88 -33.81
CA HIS A 3 -32.60 15.72 -32.89
C HIS A 3 -31.77 14.48 -33.23
N ARG A 4 -30.46 14.71 -33.37
CA ARG A 4 -29.43 13.68 -33.48
C ARG A 4 -29.19 13.14 -32.07
N ASN A 5 -29.69 11.94 -31.77
CA ASN A 5 -29.25 11.20 -30.59
C ASN A 5 -27.77 10.86 -30.78
N GLN A 6 -26.89 11.62 -30.14
CA GLN A 6 -25.55 11.16 -29.81
C GLN A 6 -25.71 10.32 -28.53
N MET A 7 -25.41 9.02 -28.61
CA MET A 7 -25.16 8.23 -27.41
C MET A 7 -23.76 8.53 -26.90
N PRO A 8 -23.54 8.58 -25.58
CA PRO A 8 -22.22 8.82 -24.99
C PRO A 8 -21.32 7.59 -25.18
N HIS A 9 -20.04 7.85 -25.38
CA HIS A 9 -18.96 6.90 -25.62
C HIS A 9 -18.73 5.96 -24.41
N PRO A 10 -18.84 4.62 -24.56
CA PRO A 10 -18.39 3.66 -23.54
C PRO A 10 -16.87 3.43 -23.57
N VAL A 11 -16.17 3.97 -24.57
CA VAL A 11 -14.79 3.60 -24.90
C VAL A 11 -13.74 4.37 -24.08
N GLU A 12 -14.09 5.55 -23.56
CA GLU A 12 -13.18 6.37 -22.75
C GLU A 12 -13.17 5.97 -21.27
N SER A 13 -14.32 5.63 -20.67
CA SER A 13 -14.34 5.27 -19.24
C SER A 13 -13.59 3.98 -18.93
N VAL A 14 -13.70 2.98 -19.81
CA VAL A 14 -13.00 1.68 -19.68
C VAL A 14 -11.48 1.79 -19.85
N LYS A 15 -11.01 2.76 -20.64
CA LYS A 15 -9.57 3.04 -20.78
C LYS A 15 -9.00 3.73 -19.54
N ILE A 16 -9.74 4.71 -19.01
CA ILE A 16 -9.33 5.48 -17.84
C ILE A 16 -9.25 4.57 -16.60
N THR A 17 -10.18 3.61 -16.44
CA THR A 17 -10.12 2.63 -15.34
C THR A 17 -8.93 1.66 -15.44
N HIS A 18 -8.56 1.22 -16.64
CA HIS A 18 -7.38 0.37 -16.85
C HIS A 18 -6.06 1.09 -16.54
N GLU A 19 -5.94 2.38 -16.86
CA GLU A 19 -4.75 3.18 -16.54
C GLU A 19 -4.58 3.38 -15.03
N HIS A 20 -5.67 3.59 -14.29
CA HIS A 20 -5.63 3.68 -12.82
C HIS A 20 -5.25 2.36 -12.16
N LEU A 21 -5.73 1.22 -12.68
CA LEU A 21 -5.33 -0.10 -12.18
C LEU A 21 -3.85 -0.36 -12.44
N GLN A 22 -3.33 0.00 -13.61
CA GLN A 22 -1.91 -0.16 -13.90
C GLN A 22 -1.03 0.69 -12.98
N TYR A 23 -1.41 1.95 -12.74
CA TYR A 23 -0.66 2.82 -11.83
C TYR A 23 -0.66 2.30 -10.39
N LEU A 24 -1.79 1.78 -9.90
CA LEU A 24 -1.87 1.10 -8.60
C LEU A 24 -0.86 -0.07 -8.54
N LEU A 25 -0.85 -0.92 -9.57
CA LEU A 25 0.07 -2.06 -9.62
C LEU A 25 1.54 -1.62 -9.67
N ASP A 26 1.86 -0.54 -10.38
CA ASP A 26 3.22 0.02 -10.47
C ASP A 26 3.68 0.58 -9.10
N GLU A 27 2.83 1.29 -8.36
CA GLU A 27 3.16 1.77 -6.99
C GLU A 27 3.39 0.60 -6.03
N HIS A 28 2.62 -0.48 -6.14
CA HIS A 28 2.83 -1.69 -5.34
C HIS A 28 4.18 -2.34 -5.67
N GLU A 29 4.60 -2.34 -6.94
CA GLU A 29 5.91 -2.84 -7.33
C GLU A 29 7.04 -2.00 -6.72
N GLU A 30 6.90 -0.67 -6.68
CA GLU A 30 7.86 0.24 -6.03
C GLU A 30 7.98 -0.05 -4.53
N ILE A 31 6.85 -0.21 -3.83
CA ILE A 31 6.82 -0.58 -2.40
C ILE A 31 7.51 -1.92 -2.17
N LEU A 32 7.23 -2.93 -3.00
CA LEU A 32 7.84 -4.25 -2.90
C LEU A 32 9.36 -4.22 -3.16
N SER A 33 9.80 -3.40 -4.10
CA SER A 33 11.23 -3.17 -4.35
C SER A 33 11.91 -2.55 -3.14
N HIS A 34 11.32 -1.50 -2.56
CA HIS A 34 11.87 -0.86 -1.37
C HIS A 34 11.95 -1.83 -0.17
N ILE A 35 10.92 -2.65 0.02
CA ILE A 35 10.90 -3.71 1.04
C ILE A 35 12.02 -4.73 0.83
N LYS A 36 12.30 -5.10 -0.44
CA LYS A 36 13.38 -6.04 -0.77
C LYS A 36 14.74 -5.44 -0.41
N ASP A 37 14.97 -4.18 -0.74
CA ASP A 37 16.21 -3.46 -0.42
C ASP A 37 16.44 -3.35 1.10
N LEU A 38 15.38 -3.08 1.87
CA LEU A 38 15.45 -3.08 3.33
C LEU A 38 15.82 -4.45 3.90
N ASN A 39 15.22 -5.52 3.39
CA ASN A 39 15.55 -6.89 3.80
C ASN A 39 16.99 -7.27 3.47
N GLN A 40 17.48 -6.88 2.29
CA GLN A 40 18.86 -7.13 1.88
C GLN A 40 19.83 -6.41 2.81
N TRP A 41 19.61 -5.12 3.04
CA TRP A 41 20.47 -4.32 3.92
C TRP A 41 20.50 -4.85 5.36
N TRP A 42 19.36 -5.29 5.88
CA TRP A 42 19.27 -5.92 7.20
C TRP A 42 20.14 -7.18 7.28
N THR A 43 20.08 -8.01 6.24
CA THR A 43 20.80 -9.29 6.16
C THR A 43 22.31 -9.08 6.03
N GLU A 44 22.73 -8.15 5.18
CA GLU A 44 24.14 -7.82 4.97
C GLU A 44 24.81 -7.32 6.26
N LEU A 45 24.08 -6.61 7.12
CA LEU A 45 24.59 -6.15 8.41
C LEU A 45 24.65 -7.25 9.48
N ASP A 46 23.73 -8.20 9.45
CA ASP A 46 23.76 -9.37 10.35
C ASP A 46 25.01 -10.22 10.08
N GLU A 47 25.40 -10.35 8.81
CA GLU A 47 26.55 -11.16 8.40
C GLU A 47 27.90 -10.46 8.65
N HIS A 48 27.96 -9.12 8.65
CA HIS A 48 29.24 -8.38 8.50
C HIS A 48 29.52 -7.29 9.55
N GLY A 49 28.66 -7.02 10.53
CA GLY A 49 28.89 -5.87 11.43
C GLY A 49 28.14 -5.81 12.76
N LEU A 50 28.30 -4.65 13.42
CA LEU A 50 27.54 -4.27 14.61
C LEU A 50 26.12 -3.82 14.20
N PRO A 51 25.08 -4.18 14.97
CA PRO A 51 23.70 -3.78 14.67
C PRO A 51 23.57 -2.27 14.53
N LYS A 52 23.05 -1.80 13.39
CA LYS A 52 22.85 -0.37 13.10
C LYS A 52 21.38 0.03 13.25
N TYR A 53 20.82 -0.15 14.45
CA TYR A 53 19.42 0.13 14.73
C TYR A 53 18.99 1.56 14.32
N GLY A 54 19.79 2.59 14.62
CA GLY A 54 19.43 3.97 14.26
C GLY A 54 19.39 4.23 12.74
N GLU A 55 20.30 3.61 11.97
CA GLU A 55 20.29 3.71 10.51
C GLU A 55 19.08 2.97 9.94
N MET A 56 18.73 1.80 10.51
CA MET A 56 17.52 1.08 10.13
C MET A 56 16.26 1.88 10.42
N GLY A 57 16.16 2.52 11.59
CA GLY A 57 15.01 3.36 11.93
C GLY A 57 14.85 4.52 10.94
N THR A 58 15.96 5.13 10.51
CA THR A 58 15.92 6.17 9.47
C THR A 58 15.43 5.63 8.13
N ARG A 59 15.84 4.41 7.75
CA ARG A 59 15.33 3.76 6.53
C ARG A 59 13.85 3.38 6.64
N MET A 60 13.38 2.99 7.83
CA MET A 60 11.96 2.73 8.10
C MET A 60 11.09 3.99 7.93
N GLU A 61 11.61 5.18 8.26
CA GLU A 61 10.93 6.45 7.99
C GLU A 61 10.70 6.64 6.49
N GLY A 62 11.67 6.28 5.64
CA GLY A 62 11.51 6.31 4.18
C GLY A 62 10.39 5.40 3.67
N LEU A 63 10.31 4.15 4.17
CA LEU A 63 9.21 3.24 3.85
C LEU A 63 7.85 3.80 4.32
N ARG A 64 7.82 4.39 5.52
CA ARG A 64 6.62 4.99 6.10
C ARG A 64 6.12 6.16 5.26
N ASP A 65 7.01 6.99 4.72
CA ASP A 65 6.63 8.11 3.86
C ASP A 65 6.08 7.63 2.51
N LEU A 66 6.69 6.60 1.91
CA LEU A 66 6.19 5.97 0.69
C LEU A 66 4.77 5.41 0.89
N LEU A 67 4.57 4.64 1.96
CA LEU A 67 3.26 4.07 2.29
C LEU A 67 2.22 5.14 2.64
N SER A 68 2.62 6.18 3.37
CA SER A 68 1.71 7.28 3.70
C SER A 68 1.24 8.03 2.45
N LYS A 69 2.10 8.17 1.45
CA LYS A 69 1.72 8.73 0.15
C LYS A 69 0.75 7.79 -0.57
N HIS A 70 1.13 6.52 -0.70
CA HIS A 70 0.32 5.50 -1.36
C HIS A 70 -1.09 5.39 -0.77
N PHE A 71 -1.20 5.25 0.56
CA PHE A 71 -2.50 5.21 1.25
C PHE A 71 -3.30 6.50 1.03
N SER A 72 -2.65 7.66 0.99
CA SER A 72 -3.35 8.91 0.68
C SER A 72 -3.90 8.93 -0.74
N ASP A 73 -3.16 8.39 -1.71
CA ASP A 73 -3.56 8.31 -3.11
C ASP A 73 -4.76 7.34 -3.29
N GLU A 74 -4.80 6.24 -2.54
CA GLU A 74 -5.96 5.35 -2.46
C GLU A 74 -7.19 6.00 -1.80
N GLU A 75 -6.97 6.73 -0.70
CA GLU A 75 -8.02 7.25 0.19
C GLU A 75 -8.71 8.54 -0.28
N GLN A 76 -8.00 9.40 -1.01
CA GLN A 76 -8.46 10.74 -1.43
C GLN A 76 -9.16 10.75 -2.78
N GLU A 77 -9.85 9.66 -3.13
CA GLU A 77 -10.51 9.53 -4.43
C GLU A 77 -9.51 9.42 -5.62
N GLY A 78 -8.33 8.83 -5.41
CA GLY A 78 -7.47 8.41 -6.51
C GLY A 78 -7.98 7.11 -7.14
N TYR A 79 -7.28 5.99 -6.94
CA TYR A 79 -7.57 4.72 -7.62
C TYR A 79 -8.96 4.16 -7.36
N PHE A 80 -9.50 4.41 -6.17
CA PHE A 80 -10.81 3.91 -5.79
C PHE A 80 -11.96 4.75 -6.33
N LYS A 81 -11.73 5.96 -6.84
CA LYS A 81 -12.82 6.84 -7.30
C LYS A 81 -13.62 6.28 -8.46
N PRO A 82 -12.99 5.79 -9.56
CA PRO A 82 -13.76 5.17 -10.64
C PRO A 82 -14.59 3.97 -10.16
N LEU A 83 -14.06 3.20 -9.20
CA LEU A 83 -14.76 2.06 -8.60
C LEU A 83 -15.91 2.49 -7.69
N MET A 84 -15.74 3.58 -6.92
CA MET A 84 -16.81 4.15 -6.09
C MET A 84 -17.95 4.73 -6.95
N ASP A 85 -17.63 5.30 -8.11
CA ASP A 85 -18.61 5.85 -9.05
C ASP A 85 -19.42 4.73 -9.75
N GLU A 86 -18.79 3.60 -10.06
CA GLU A 86 -19.42 2.45 -10.73
C GLU A 86 -20.12 1.48 -9.77
N GLU A 87 -19.58 1.28 -8.56
CA GLU A 87 -20.05 0.31 -7.57
C GLU A 87 -20.22 0.98 -6.19
N PRO A 88 -21.43 1.48 -5.85
CA PRO A 88 -21.70 2.15 -4.57
C PRO A 88 -21.38 1.29 -3.34
N GLY A 89 -21.38 -0.04 -3.47
CA GLY A 89 -20.99 -0.97 -2.42
C GLY A 89 -19.50 -0.90 -2.06
N PHE A 90 -18.65 -0.46 -2.99
CA PHE A 90 -17.22 -0.26 -2.74
C PHE A 90 -16.96 0.92 -1.79
N CYS A 91 -17.77 1.98 -1.88
CA CYS A 91 -17.70 3.15 -1.00
C CYS A 91 -17.86 2.78 0.50
N ILE A 92 -18.52 1.67 0.81
CA ILE A 92 -18.74 1.18 2.18
C ILE A 92 -17.44 0.62 2.79
N MET A 93 -16.49 0.16 1.97
CA MET A 93 -15.25 -0.47 2.45
C MET A 93 -14.09 0.52 2.65
N VAL A 94 -14.16 1.72 2.06
CA VAL A 94 -13.12 2.75 2.18
C VAL A 94 -12.81 3.14 3.63
N PRO A 95 -13.80 3.26 4.55
CA PRO A 95 -13.51 3.49 5.97
C PRO A 95 -12.67 2.38 6.62
N ASP A 96 -12.89 1.11 6.26
CA ASP A 96 -12.14 -0.02 6.81
C ASP A 96 -10.67 0.01 6.32
N PHE A 97 -10.43 0.38 5.06
CA PHE A 97 -9.07 0.58 4.55
C PHE A 97 -8.35 1.72 5.28
N LYS A 98 -9.02 2.86 5.44
CA LYS A 98 -8.50 4.03 6.18
C LYS A 98 -8.06 3.68 7.60
N GLU A 99 -8.87 2.91 8.32
CA GLU A 99 -8.52 2.49 9.67
C GLU A 99 -7.29 1.58 9.69
N ARG A 100 -7.19 0.63 8.75
CA ARG A 100 -6.04 -0.28 8.63
C ARG A 100 -4.76 0.43 8.23
N HIS A 101 -4.81 1.33 7.25
CA HIS A 101 -3.67 2.14 6.83
C HIS A 101 -3.12 2.94 8.00
N LYS A 102 -4.00 3.62 8.73
CA LYS A 102 -3.64 4.38 9.92
C LYS A 102 -3.00 3.49 10.99
N GLU A 103 -3.58 2.33 11.27
CA GLU A 103 -3.01 1.37 12.22
C GLU A 103 -1.62 0.90 11.77
N PHE A 104 -1.44 0.61 10.48
CA PHE A 104 -0.18 0.16 9.92
C PHE A 104 0.92 1.23 10.03
N LEU A 105 0.61 2.47 9.64
CA LEU A 105 1.53 3.60 9.76
C LEU A 105 1.94 3.84 11.22
N ASN A 106 0.99 3.77 12.16
CA ASN A 106 1.31 3.92 13.59
C ASN A 106 2.27 2.82 14.10
N ARG A 107 2.09 1.58 13.63
CA ARG A 107 2.98 0.46 13.99
C ARG A 107 4.38 0.65 13.39
N LEU A 108 4.48 1.15 12.17
CA LEU A 108 5.77 1.50 11.55
C LEU A 108 6.47 2.65 12.29
N ASP A 109 5.71 3.69 12.67
CA ASP A 109 6.22 4.83 13.43
C ASP A 109 6.76 4.36 14.81
N ASP A 110 6.01 3.54 15.54
CA ASP A 110 6.45 2.97 16.82
C ASP A 110 7.72 2.12 16.66
N PHE A 111 7.76 1.25 15.66
CA PHE A 111 8.91 0.41 15.38
C PHE A 111 10.15 1.25 15.06
N SER A 112 10.01 2.26 14.20
CA SER A 112 11.09 3.20 13.86
C SER A 112 11.61 3.94 15.09
N VAL A 113 10.70 4.45 15.94
CA VAL A 113 11.07 5.12 17.20
C VAL A 113 11.87 4.20 18.11
N ARG A 114 11.45 2.94 18.28
CA ARG A 114 12.18 1.94 19.10
C ARG A 114 13.57 1.62 18.55
N LEU A 115 13.72 1.52 17.23
CA LEU A 115 15.01 1.34 16.58
C LEU A 115 15.98 2.52 16.83
N LYS A 116 15.46 3.74 16.92
CA LYS A 116 16.27 4.96 17.10
C LYS A 116 16.61 5.28 18.55
N GLN A 117 16.12 4.51 19.52
CA GLN A 117 16.48 4.71 20.92
C GLN A 117 17.98 4.49 21.15
N SER A 118 18.56 5.23 22.11
CA SER A 118 19.97 5.08 22.49
C SER A 118 20.31 3.66 22.98
N LYS A 119 19.31 2.98 23.54
CA LYS A 119 19.35 1.57 23.89
C LYS A 119 18.04 0.92 23.39
N PRO A 120 18.02 0.40 22.15
CA PRO A 120 16.82 -0.18 21.56
C PRO A 120 16.27 -1.31 22.43
N PRO A 121 14.93 -1.45 22.54
CA PRO A 121 14.29 -2.41 23.43
C PRO A 121 14.25 -3.83 22.84
N PHE A 122 15.22 -4.17 21.99
CA PHE A 122 15.37 -5.48 21.37
C PHE A 122 16.51 -6.24 22.05
N GLN A 123 16.25 -7.48 22.41
CA GLN A 123 17.22 -8.45 22.92
C GLN A 123 18.30 -8.76 21.88
N SER A 124 17.95 -8.72 20.59
CA SER A 124 18.89 -8.98 19.49
C SER A 124 18.47 -8.34 18.17
N TRP A 125 19.43 -8.25 17.25
CA TRP A 125 19.18 -7.76 15.89
C TRP A 125 18.16 -8.63 15.16
N ASN A 126 18.20 -9.94 15.40
CA ASN A 126 17.25 -10.89 14.83
C ASN A 126 15.84 -10.71 15.42
N GLU A 127 15.67 -10.33 16.69
CA GLU A 127 14.33 -10.04 17.23
C GLU A 127 13.69 -8.87 16.49
N ALA A 128 14.44 -7.77 16.31
CA ALA A 128 13.99 -6.64 15.50
C ALA A 128 13.70 -7.04 14.05
N LEU A 129 14.48 -7.96 13.46
CA LEU A 129 14.22 -8.51 12.13
C LEU A 129 12.90 -9.29 12.06
N GLN A 130 12.61 -10.12 13.07
CA GLN A 130 11.36 -10.89 13.10
C GLN A 130 10.16 -9.97 13.19
N GLU A 131 10.24 -8.92 14.00
CA GLU A 131 9.17 -7.93 14.09
C GLU A 131 9.00 -7.17 12.77
N PHE A 132 10.10 -6.75 12.14
CA PHE A 132 10.06 -6.16 10.80
C PHE A 132 9.40 -7.08 9.77
N LYS A 133 9.79 -8.35 9.72
CA LYS A 133 9.18 -9.36 8.84
C LYS A 133 7.68 -9.55 9.11
N SER A 134 7.26 -9.47 10.37
CA SER A 134 5.85 -9.53 10.73
C SER A 134 5.09 -8.32 10.17
N LEU A 135 5.61 -7.10 10.34
CA LEU A 135 5.02 -5.88 9.77
C LEU A 135 4.89 -5.99 8.24
N LEU A 136 5.94 -6.46 7.56
CA LEU A 136 5.89 -6.67 6.12
C LEU A 136 4.90 -7.75 5.68
N GLY A 137 4.73 -8.81 6.48
CA GLY A 137 3.74 -9.86 6.24
C GLY A 137 2.31 -9.33 6.32
N ASP A 138 2.06 -8.47 7.31
CA ASP A 138 0.76 -7.81 7.47
C ASP A 138 0.46 -6.87 6.31
N LEU A 139 1.44 -6.05 5.90
CA LEU A 139 1.32 -5.16 4.73
C LEU A 139 0.94 -5.95 3.49
N ARG A 140 1.74 -6.96 3.12
CA ARG A 140 1.47 -7.81 1.94
C ARG A 140 0.09 -8.45 1.96
N THR A 141 -0.39 -8.82 3.15
CA THR A 141 -1.74 -9.38 3.31
C THR A 141 -2.81 -8.33 3.08
N ASN A 142 -2.59 -7.09 3.52
CA ASN A 142 -3.50 -5.97 3.27
C ASN A 142 -3.55 -5.63 1.77
N GLU A 143 -2.39 -5.37 1.16
CA GLU A 143 -2.26 -5.02 -0.26
C GLU A 143 -2.90 -6.07 -1.18
N LYS A 144 -2.67 -7.37 -0.89
CA LYS A 144 -3.27 -8.46 -1.66
C LYS A 144 -4.79 -8.45 -1.57
N ARG A 145 -5.34 -8.16 -0.38
CA ARG A 145 -6.78 -8.07 -0.19
C ARG A 145 -7.36 -6.86 -0.91
N GLU A 146 -6.68 -5.72 -0.90
CA GLU A 146 -7.10 -4.53 -1.67
C GLU A 146 -7.14 -4.82 -3.16
N ILE A 147 -6.08 -5.41 -3.73
CA ILE A 147 -6.05 -5.84 -5.13
C ILE A 147 -7.19 -6.81 -5.44
N GLU A 148 -7.40 -7.86 -4.62
CA GLU A 148 -8.48 -8.83 -4.84
C GLU A 148 -9.86 -8.15 -4.83
N ARG A 149 -10.09 -7.18 -3.92
CA ARG A 149 -11.36 -6.44 -3.85
C ARG A 149 -11.55 -5.50 -5.04
N VAL A 150 -10.49 -4.83 -5.47
CA VAL A 150 -10.50 -3.98 -6.65
C VAL A 150 -10.83 -4.81 -7.89
N GLN A 151 -10.18 -5.96 -8.06
CA GLN A 151 -10.45 -6.90 -9.16
C GLN A 151 -11.88 -7.44 -9.13
N GLU A 152 -12.37 -7.89 -7.97
CA GLU A 152 -13.76 -8.37 -7.80
C GLU A 152 -14.80 -7.30 -8.17
N ALA A 153 -14.54 -6.03 -7.82
CA ALA A 153 -15.43 -4.93 -8.15
C ALA A 153 -15.44 -4.64 -9.66
N TYR A 154 -14.28 -4.68 -10.33
CA TYR A 154 -14.17 -4.56 -11.78
C TYR A 154 -14.87 -5.71 -12.54
N GLU A 155 -14.71 -6.95 -12.07
CA GLU A 155 -15.39 -8.09 -12.68
C GLU A 155 -16.91 -7.96 -12.56
N LYS A 156 -17.43 -7.45 -11.44
CA LYS A 156 -18.87 -7.22 -11.25
C LYS A 156 -19.41 -6.07 -12.11
N SER A 157 -18.68 -4.96 -12.21
CA SER A 157 -19.12 -3.81 -13.02
C SER A 157 -19.14 -4.15 -14.52
N SER A 158 -18.22 -5.00 -14.99
CA SER A 158 -18.16 -5.48 -16.38
C SER A 158 -19.23 -6.52 -16.74
N HIS A 159 -19.80 -7.25 -15.78
CA HIS A 159 -20.87 -8.24 -16.01
C HIS A 159 -22.29 -7.66 -15.90
N THR A 160 -22.43 -6.39 -15.51
CA THR A 160 -23.73 -5.72 -15.33
C THR A 160 -24.12 -4.85 -16.54
N GLN A 161 -23.39 -4.95 -17.66
CA GLN A 161 -23.72 -4.29 -18.94
C GLN A 161 -24.52 -5.18 -19.90
#